data_AF-A0A821ZUS8-F1
#
_entry.id   AF-A0A821ZUS8-F1
#
_cell.length_a   1.000
_cell.length_b   1.000
_cell.length_c   1.000
_cell.angle_alpha   90.00
_cell.angle_beta   90.00
_cell.angle_gamma   90.00
#
_symmetry.space_group_name_H-M   'P 1'
#
loop_
_entity.id
_entity.type
_entity.pdbx_description
1 polymer ?
#
loop_
_entity_poly.entity_id
_entity_poly.type
_entity_poly.pdbx_seq_one_letter_code
_entity_poly.pdbx_strand_id
1 'polypeptide(L)'
;MMGRHRRPSVETTSPRRPYAPSSISDIRLNDMVKFSRPGGKISKGIVKYIGTLPGKSDQYLGLELEDEESKHDGIYQGQRLFQCKANKGVFVGFSKVIMAWSGK
;
A
#
# COMPACT_ATOMS: atom_id res chain seq x y z
N MET A 1 -32.07 -3.37 39.33
CA MET A 1 -32.35 -3.43 37.87
C MET A 1 -31.03 -3.31 37.12
N MET A 2 -30.62 -4.35 36.40
CA MET A 2 -29.32 -4.40 35.71
C MET A 2 -29.25 -3.41 34.53
N GLY A 3 -28.23 -2.55 34.52
CA GLY A 3 -27.91 -1.68 33.38
C GLY A 3 -27.39 -2.53 32.21
N ARG A 4 -28.06 -2.41 31.05
CA ARG A 4 -27.71 -3.16 29.84
C ARG A 4 -26.34 -2.71 29.32
N HIS A 5 -25.36 -3.60 29.35
CA HIS A 5 -24.10 -3.44 28.64
C HIS A 5 -24.37 -3.21 27.15
N ARG A 6 -24.00 -2.04 26.62
CA ARG A 6 -23.92 -1.83 25.18
C ARG A 6 -22.79 -2.70 24.65
N ARG A 7 -23.14 -3.77 23.92
CA ARG A 7 -22.18 -4.54 23.13
C ARG A 7 -21.57 -3.58 22.10
N PRO A 8 -20.24 -3.47 21.97
CA PRO A 8 -19.67 -2.80 20.81
C PRO A 8 -20.11 -3.58 19.58
N SER A 9 -20.81 -2.90 18.68
CA SER A 9 -21.18 -3.42 17.37
C SER A 9 -19.88 -3.74 16.63
N VAL A 10 -19.60 -5.04 16.49
CA VAL A 10 -18.55 -5.54 15.60
C VAL A 10 -18.96 -5.12 14.20
N GLU A 11 -18.36 -4.04 13.68
CA GLU A 11 -18.48 -3.65 12.28
C GLU A 11 -17.99 -4.81 11.43
N THR A 12 -18.93 -5.61 10.95
CA THR A 12 -18.68 -6.76 10.11
C THR A 12 -18.43 -6.23 8.70
N THR A 13 -17.28 -5.60 8.49
CA THR A 13 -16.86 -5.18 7.16
C THR A 13 -16.66 -6.44 6.33
N SER A 14 -17.57 -6.66 5.38
CA SER A 14 -17.44 -7.73 4.39
C SER A 14 -16.03 -7.67 3.78
N PRO A 15 -15.29 -8.78 3.66
CA PRO A 15 -13.96 -8.76 3.08
C PRO A 15 -14.05 -8.16 1.69
N ARG A 16 -13.39 -7.02 1.49
CA ARG A 16 -13.38 -6.33 0.20
C ARG A 16 -12.75 -7.26 -0.82
N ARG A 17 -13.43 -7.49 -1.95
CA ARG A 17 -12.94 -8.40 -2.99
C ARG A 17 -11.67 -7.80 -3.63
N PRO A 18 -10.63 -8.63 -3.90
CA PRO A 18 -9.50 -8.17 -4.70
C PRO A 18 -9.98 -7.70 -6.07
N TYR A 19 -9.30 -6.68 -6.60
CA TYR A 19 -9.48 -6.24 -7.98
C TYR A 19 -8.11 -6.11 -8.67
N ALA A 20 -8.08 -6.28 -9.99
CA ALA A 20 -6.92 -5.98 -10.81
C ALA A 20 -7.05 -4.52 -11.30
N PRO A 21 -6.25 -3.57 -10.78
CA PRO A 21 -6.33 -2.19 -11.23
C PRO A 21 -5.91 -2.09 -12.71
N SER A 22 -6.67 -1.32 -13.48
CA SER A 22 -6.41 -1.05 -14.89
C SER A 22 -5.57 0.21 -15.11
N SER A 23 -5.58 1.11 -14.13
CA SER A 23 -4.78 2.34 -14.11
C SER A 23 -4.36 2.70 -12.68
N ILE A 24 -3.36 3.57 -12.56
CA ILE A 24 -2.95 4.11 -11.25
C ILE A 24 -4.06 4.92 -10.58
N SER A 25 -4.99 5.48 -11.36
CA SER A 25 -6.18 6.17 -10.87
C SER A 25 -7.20 5.24 -10.20
N ASP A 26 -7.02 3.92 -10.27
CA ASP A 26 -7.84 2.95 -9.55
C ASP A 26 -7.36 2.75 -8.10
N ILE A 27 -6.10 3.09 -7.82
CA ILE A 27 -5.44 2.84 -6.53
C ILE A 27 -5.61 4.04 -5.61
N ARG A 28 -5.85 3.80 -4.32
CA ARG A 28 -5.97 4.85 -3.30
C ARG A 28 -4.90 4.69 -2.22
N LEU A 29 -4.65 5.79 -1.50
CA LEU A 29 -3.87 5.73 -0.27
C LEU A 29 -4.52 4.73 0.70
N ASN A 30 -3.69 4.00 1.43
CA ASN A 30 -4.05 2.92 2.34
C ASN A 30 -4.62 1.65 1.68
N ASP A 31 -4.73 1.59 0.36
CA ASP A 31 -5.01 0.32 -0.32
C ASP A 31 -3.87 -0.67 -0.07
N MET A 32 -4.23 -1.93 0.08
CA MET A 32 -3.27 -3.03 0.03
C MET A 32 -3.01 -3.38 -1.42
N VAL A 33 -1.74 -3.53 -1.79
CA VAL A 33 -1.34 -3.88 -3.16
C VAL A 33 -0.42 -5.09 -3.14
N LYS A 34 -0.71 -6.05 -4.02
CA LYS A 34 0.18 -7.17 -4.36
C LYS A 34 0.92 -6.81 -5.65
N PHE A 35 2.24 -6.95 -5.64
CA PHE A 35 3.09 -6.53 -6.75
C PHE A 35 4.31 -7.46 -6.94
N SER A 36 4.89 -7.40 -8.13
CA SER A 36 6.09 -8.16 -8.49
C SER A 36 7.38 -7.39 -8.20
N ARG A 37 8.40 -8.12 -7.73
CA ARG A 37 9.77 -7.65 -7.50
C ARG A 37 10.74 -8.41 -8.42
N PRO A 38 11.98 -7.91 -8.61
CA PRO A 38 13.00 -8.63 -9.36
C PRO A 38 13.19 -10.07 -8.87
N GLY A 39 13.49 -10.98 -9.79
CA GLY A 39 13.65 -12.42 -9.50
C GLY A 39 12.33 -13.17 -9.28
N GLY A 40 11.20 -12.64 -9.77
CA GLY A 40 9.89 -13.32 -9.68
C GLY A 40 9.24 -13.29 -8.29
N LYS A 41 9.87 -12.61 -7.32
CA LYS A 41 9.32 -12.47 -5.97
C LYS A 41 8.04 -11.66 -5.99
N ILE A 42 7.06 -12.06 -5.20
CA ILE A 42 5.80 -11.35 -5.03
C ILE A 42 5.71 -10.82 -3.61
N SER A 43 5.39 -9.54 -3.46
CA SER A 43 5.25 -8.90 -2.16
C SER A 43 3.92 -8.18 -2.05
N LYS A 44 3.57 -7.81 -0.81
CA LYS A 44 2.41 -6.97 -0.49
C LYS A 44 2.86 -5.74 0.29
N GLY A 45 2.13 -4.66 0.12
CA GLY A 45 2.34 -3.45 0.90
C GLY A 45 1.15 -2.49 0.83
N ILE A 46 1.08 -1.63 1.82
CA ILE A 46 0.06 -0.59 1.96
C ILE A 46 0.54 0.66 1.22
N VAL A 47 -0.33 1.25 0.40
CA VAL A 47 -0.02 2.48 -0.33
C VAL A 47 0.09 3.65 0.64
N LYS A 48 1.26 4.30 0.66
CA LYS A 48 1.57 5.50 1.45
C LYS A 48 1.83 6.73 0.58
N TYR A 49 2.05 6.55 -0.71
CA TYR A 49 2.31 7.62 -1.67
C TYR A 49 1.84 7.22 -3.07
N ILE A 50 1.30 8.18 -3.82
CA ILE A 50 0.97 8.07 -5.24
C ILE A 50 1.46 9.35 -5.92
N GLY A 51 2.33 9.23 -6.91
CA GLY A 51 2.82 10.40 -7.63
C GLY A 51 4.12 10.16 -8.40
N THR A 52 4.66 11.22 -8.99
CA THR A 52 5.91 11.21 -9.73
C THR A 52 7.11 11.29 -8.79
N LEU A 53 8.18 10.57 -9.10
CA LEU A 53 9.45 10.72 -8.38
C LEU A 53 10.29 11.85 -8.99
N PRO A 54 11.14 12.54 -8.21
CA PRO A 54 12.12 13.48 -8.75
C PRO A 54 12.90 12.89 -9.94
N GLY A 55 12.87 13.59 -11.08
CA GLY A 55 13.52 13.16 -12.32
C GLY A 55 12.83 12.00 -13.07
N LYS A 56 11.58 11.67 -12.73
CA LYS A 56 10.77 10.65 -13.43
C LYS A 56 9.45 11.26 -13.90
N SER A 57 9.05 10.97 -15.14
CA SER A 57 7.76 11.37 -15.70
C SER A 57 6.62 10.42 -15.30
N ASP A 58 6.93 9.15 -15.06
CA ASP A 58 5.94 8.13 -14.73
C ASP A 58 5.45 8.26 -13.29
N GLN A 59 4.24 7.75 -13.03
CA GLN A 59 3.69 7.66 -11.69
C GLN A 59 4.14 6.36 -10.98
N TYR A 60 4.42 6.52 -9.69
CA TYR A 60 4.88 5.48 -8.79
C TYR A 60 3.98 5.41 -7.56
N LEU A 61 3.97 4.22 -6.96
CA LEU A 61 3.44 3.99 -5.64
C LEU A 61 4.60 3.92 -4.66
N GLY A 62 4.50 4.64 -3.54
CA GLY A 62 5.31 4.37 -2.36
C GLY A 62 4.52 3.44 -1.45
N LEU A 63 5.08 2.28 -1.13
CA LEU A 63 4.43 1.25 -0.34
C LEU A 63 5.19 1.02 0.97
N GLU A 64 4.45 0.81 2.06
CA GLU A 64 4.96 0.18 3.27
C GLU A 64 4.72 -1.33 3.19
N LEU A 65 5.78 -2.14 3.21
CA LEU A 65 5.73 -3.60 3.20
C LEU A 65 5.10 -4.14 4.50
N GLU A 66 4.28 -5.18 4.40
CA GLU A 66 3.77 -5.90 5.58
C GLU A 66 4.89 -6.72 6.23
N ASP A 67 5.30 -7.81 5.57
CA ASP A 67 6.15 -8.82 6.20
C ASP A 67 7.64 -8.63 5.90
N GLU A 68 7.96 -8.23 4.67
CA GLU A 68 9.33 -8.20 4.15
C GLU A 68 10.10 -6.93 4.57
N GLU A 69 11.43 -7.02 4.61
CA GLU A 69 12.30 -5.84 4.73
C GLU A 69 12.71 -5.29 3.35
N SER A 70 13.15 -4.03 3.38
CA SER A 70 13.59 -3.23 2.24
C SER A 70 14.68 -2.26 2.71
N LYS A 71 15.46 -1.72 1.76
CA LYS A 71 16.53 -0.77 2.07
C LYS A 71 16.06 0.68 2.14
N HIS A 72 14.77 0.95 2.00
CA HIS A 72 14.22 2.30 1.95
C HIS A 72 13.20 2.52 3.06
N ASP A 73 13.04 3.78 3.45
CA ASP A 73 12.16 4.25 4.53
C ASP A 73 11.24 5.38 4.04
N GLY A 74 11.01 5.45 2.72
CA GLY A 74 10.19 6.47 2.06
C GLY A 74 10.94 7.71 1.59
N ILE A 75 12.27 7.72 1.71
CA ILE A 75 13.15 8.74 1.09
C ILE A 75 13.54 8.32 -0.33
N TYR A 76 13.45 9.27 -1.27
CA TYR A 76 13.98 9.14 -2.63
C TYR A 76 14.87 10.35 -2.94
N GLN A 77 16.14 10.11 -3.29
CA GLN A 77 17.13 11.15 -3.60
C GLN A 77 17.20 12.29 -2.57
N GLY A 78 17.17 11.96 -1.27
CA GLY A 78 17.25 12.92 -0.18
C GLY A 78 15.93 13.60 0.19
N GLN A 79 14.85 13.39 -0.58
CA GLN A 79 13.52 13.90 -0.27
C GLN A 79 12.65 12.82 0.37
N ARG A 80 12.04 13.11 1.52
CA ARG A 80 11.03 12.24 2.13
C ARG A 80 9.70 12.40 1.37
N LEU A 81 9.26 11.34 0.71
CA LEU A 81 7.98 11.32 -0.02
C LEU A 81 6.86 10.66 0.80
N PHE A 82 7.19 9.74 1.70
CA PHE A 82 6.25 9.19 2.66
C PHE A 82 6.95 8.73 3.95
N GLN A 83 6.14 8.50 4.98
CA GLN A 83 6.58 7.86 6.22
C GLN A 83 6.15 6.40 6.22
N CYS A 84 7.06 5.53 6.63
CA CYS A 84 6.77 4.13 6.92
C CYS A 84 7.62 3.65 8.10
N LYS A 85 7.39 2.41 8.54
CA LYS A 85 8.30 1.70 9.44
C LYS A 85 9.70 1.62 8.84
N ALA A 86 10.72 1.61 9.70
CA ALA A 86 12.11 1.48 9.29
C ALA A 86 12.30 0.24 8.41
N ASN A 87 13.03 0.39 7.30
CA ASN A 87 13.31 -0.68 6.35
C ASN A 87 12.05 -1.34 5.74
N LYS A 88 10.91 -0.63 5.67
CA LYS A 88 9.68 -1.17 5.07
C LYS A 88 9.23 -0.42 3.81
N GLY A 89 9.93 0.62 3.38
CA GLY A 89 9.57 1.43 2.23
C GLY A 89 10.01 0.85 0.89
N VAL A 90 9.15 0.93 -0.13
CA VAL A 90 9.54 0.63 -1.52
C VAL A 90 8.79 1.53 -2.50
N PHE A 91 9.47 1.91 -3.58
CA PHE A 91 8.84 2.57 -4.73
C PHE A 91 8.57 1.55 -5.84
N VAL A 92 7.35 1.52 -6.34
CA VAL A 92 6.88 0.53 -7.31
C VAL A 92 6.15 1.25 -8.43
N GLY A 93 6.58 1.03 -9.68
CA GLY A 93 5.84 1.52 -10.84
C GLY A 93 4.53 0.74 -11.02
N PHE A 94 3.48 1.39 -11.51
CA PHE A 94 2.16 0.79 -11.67
C PHE A 94 2.18 -0.53 -12.47
N SER A 95 3.06 -0.64 -13.47
CA SER A 95 3.22 -1.85 -14.30
C SER A 95 3.65 -3.12 -13.55
N LYS A 96 4.02 -3.01 -12.27
CA LYS A 96 4.37 -4.15 -11.42
C LYS A 96 3.23 -4.58 -10.49
N VAL A 97 2.14 -3.81 -10.43
CA VAL A 97 0.95 -4.11 -9.62
C VAL A 97 0.17 -5.25 -10.25
N ILE A 98 -0.28 -6.19 -9.41
CA ILE A 98 -1.00 -7.41 -9.82
C ILE A 98 -2.44 -7.34 -9.34
N MET A 99 -2.64 -7.04 -8.05
CA MET A 99 -3.97 -6.92 -7.44
C MET A 99 -3.94 -5.86 -6.34
N ALA A 100 -5.11 -5.28 -6.07
CA ALA A 100 -5.32 -4.36 -4.97
C ALA A 100 -6.58 -4.73 -4.16
N TRP A 101 -6.60 -4.28 -2.92
CA TRP A 101 -7.76 -4.32 -2.02
C TRP A 101 -7.90 -2.94 -1.42
N SER A 102 -9.12 -2.40 -1.41
CA SER A 102 -9.30 -1.08 -0.80
C SER A 102 -8.93 -1.12 0.67
N GLY A 103 -8.29 -0.06 1.15
CA GLY A 103 -7.92 0.09 2.56
C GLY A 103 -9.12 -0.12 3.50
N LYS A 104 -8.84 -0.61 4.72
CA LYS A 104 -9.85 -0.69 5.78
C LYS A 104 -10.28 0.70 6.21
#